data_AF-A0A7C6SWA0-F1
#
_entry.id   AF-A0A7C6SWA0-F1
#
_cell.length_a   1.000
_cell.length_b   1.000
_cell.length_c   1.000
_cell.angle_alpha   90.00
_cell.angle_beta   90.00
_cell.angle_gamma   90.00
#
_symmetry.space_group_name_H-M   'P 1'
#
loop_
_entity.id
_entity.type
_entity.pdbx_description
1 polymer ?
#
loop_
_entity_poly.entity_id
_entity_poly.type
_entity_poly.pdbx_seq_one_letter_code
_entity_poly.pdbx_strand_id
1 'polypeptide(L)'
;MTDIEDFLRRVKKEMSTPGRIQLIDRAKNIDDIARLGLKWKHEILSLTYEDYDRGPLPDHSGVGEIWEFIPEIDGVMVYIKLKLDSERGVVCLSFHEACGPSTLPYRQERKEDTR
;
A
#
# COMPACT_ATOMS: atom_id res chain seq x y z
N MET A 1 11.45 6.29 10.57
CA MET A 1 10.55 7.10 9.72
C MET A 1 11.16 7.39 8.36
N THR A 2 12.43 7.81 8.29
CA THR A 2 13.15 8.06 7.02
C THR A 2 12.99 6.93 6.00
N ASP A 3 13.09 5.67 6.41
CA ASP A 3 13.06 4.54 5.47
C ASP A 3 11.69 4.36 4.79
N ILE A 4 10.60 4.62 5.51
CA ILE A 4 9.23 4.55 4.98
C ILE A 4 9.00 5.68 3.99
N GLU A 5 9.37 6.90 4.38
CA GLU A 5 9.25 8.08 3.52
C GLU A 5 10.14 7.98 2.27
N ASP A 6 11.35 7.43 2.42
CA ASP A 6 12.27 7.13 1.33
C ASP A 6 11.68 6.10 0.38
N PHE A 7 11.07 5.03 0.91
CA PHE A 7 10.36 4.04 0.11
C PHE A 7 9.19 4.68 -0.66
N LEU A 8 8.32 5.44 0.00
CA LEU A 8 7.19 6.11 -0.63
C LEU A 8 7.64 7.14 -1.67
N ARG A 9 8.75 7.86 -1.43
CA ARG A 9 9.36 8.77 -2.41
C ARG A 9 9.81 8.01 -3.66
N ARG A 10 10.42 6.83 -3.49
CA ARG A 10 10.83 5.97 -4.60
C ARG A 10 9.61 5.43 -5.35
N VAL A 11 8.55 5.00 -4.66
CA VAL A 11 7.28 4.59 -5.27
C VAL A 11 6.73 5.69 -6.18
N LYS A 12 6.61 6.93 -5.66
CA LYS A 12 6.15 8.09 -6.43
C LYS A 12 7.03 8.35 -7.67
N LYS A 13 8.34 8.26 -7.51
CA LYS A 13 9.30 8.41 -8.62
C LYS A 13 9.11 7.34 -9.70
N GLU A 14 9.00 6.07 -9.33
CA GLU A 14 8.81 4.98 -10.28
C GLU A 14 7.47 5.13 -11.02
N MET A 15 6.38 5.45 -10.31
CA MET A 15 5.05 5.65 -10.90
C MET A 15 4.94 6.87 -11.82
N SER A 16 5.86 7.85 -11.69
CA SER A 16 5.93 8.99 -12.62
C SER A 16 6.39 8.59 -14.03
N THR A 17 7.01 7.41 -14.18
CA THR A 17 7.41 6.86 -15.46
C THR A 17 6.32 5.94 -16.01
N PRO A 18 5.80 6.19 -17.23
CA PRO A 18 4.80 5.32 -17.84
C PRO A 18 5.27 3.85 -17.91
N GLY A 19 4.38 2.92 -17.55
CA GLY A 19 4.66 1.48 -17.60
C GLY A 19 5.43 0.91 -16.41
N ARG A 20 5.96 1.74 -15.50
CA ARG A 20 6.70 1.29 -14.30
C ARG A 20 5.80 1.05 -13.09
N ILE A 21 4.63 0.44 -13.34
CA ILE A 21 3.71 0.00 -12.31
C ILE A 21 2.91 -1.21 -12.77
N GLN A 22 2.84 -2.24 -11.92
CA GLN A 22 2.08 -3.47 -12.16
C GLN A 22 1.23 -3.83 -10.95
N LEU A 23 -0.05 -4.16 -11.19
CA LEU A 23 -0.89 -4.87 -10.23
C LEU A 23 -0.80 -6.36 -10.52
N ILE A 24 -0.53 -7.18 -9.50
CA ILE A 24 -0.57 -8.64 -9.65
C ILE A 24 -2.04 -9.08 -9.76
N ASP A 25 -2.33 -9.79 -10.84
CA ASP A 25 -3.65 -10.30 -11.17
C ASP A 25 -4.03 -11.44 -10.22
N ARG A 26 -4.82 -11.09 -9.19
CA ARG A 26 -5.44 -12.01 -8.24
C ARG A 26 -6.90 -11.63 -8.16
N ALA A 27 -7.79 -12.62 -8.21
CA ALA A 27 -9.24 -12.40 -8.13
C ALA A 27 -9.60 -11.44 -6.98
N LYS A 28 -9.07 -11.69 -5.78
CA LYS A 28 -9.28 -10.82 -4.61
C LYS A 28 -8.91 -9.35 -4.84
N ASN A 29 -7.81 -9.07 -5.54
CA ASN A 29 -7.42 -7.69 -5.84
C ASN A 29 -8.44 -7.04 -6.78
N ILE A 30 -8.78 -7.73 -7.88
CA ILE A 30 -9.69 -7.20 -8.90
C ILE A 30 -11.10 -6.99 -8.33
N ASP A 31 -11.61 -7.98 -7.59
CA ASP A 31 -12.95 -7.97 -7.01
C ASP A 31 -13.10 -6.86 -5.99
N ASP A 32 -12.13 -6.69 -5.06
CA ASP A 32 -12.23 -5.65 -4.04
C ASP A 32 -11.99 -4.24 -4.60
N ILE A 33 -11.06 -4.07 -5.55
CA ILE A 33 -10.89 -2.77 -6.24
C ILE A 33 -12.20 -2.36 -6.92
N ALA A 34 -12.84 -3.29 -7.64
CA ALA A 34 -14.08 -3.02 -8.35
C ALA A 34 -15.25 -2.75 -7.38
N ARG A 35 -15.40 -3.59 -6.35
CA ARG A 35 -16.47 -3.48 -5.35
C ARG A 35 -16.39 -2.18 -4.55
N LEU A 36 -15.17 -1.75 -4.19
CA LEU A 36 -14.95 -0.51 -3.43
C LEU A 36 -14.88 0.73 -4.32
N GLY A 37 -14.89 0.59 -5.65
CA GLY A 37 -14.83 1.73 -6.59
C GLY A 37 -13.48 2.45 -6.59
N LEU A 38 -12.41 1.77 -6.19
CA LEU A 38 -11.12 2.41 -5.90
C LEU A 38 -10.26 2.61 -7.16
N LYS A 39 -9.59 3.76 -7.22
CA LYS A 39 -8.57 4.03 -8.24
C LYS A 39 -7.21 3.64 -7.69
N TRP A 40 -6.92 2.34 -7.65
CA TRP A 40 -5.76 1.78 -6.93
C TRP A 40 -4.41 2.52 -7.13
N LYS A 41 -4.11 3.01 -8.34
CA LYS A 41 -2.88 3.80 -8.59
C LYS A 41 -2.87 5.14 -7.84
N HIS A 42 -4.01 5.82 -7.79
CA HIS A 42 -4.17 7.06 -7.04
C HIS A 42 -4.01 6.79 -5.54
N GLU A 43 -4.62 5.71 -5.05
CA GLU A 43 -4.52 5.34 -3.64
C GLU A 43 -3.09 5.02 -3.20
N ILE A 44 -2.30 4.34 -4.04
CA ILE A 44 -0.87 4.11 -3.77
C ILE A 44 -0.08 5.44 -3.70
N LEU A 45 -0.40 6.41 -4.56
CA LEU A 45 0.29 7.72 -4.55
C LEU A 45 -0.06 8.57 -3.31
N SER A 46 -1.23 8.33 -2.73
CA SER A 46 -1.74 9.02 -1.54
C SER A 46 -1.20 8.45 -0.23
N LEU A 47 -0.56 7.28 -0.24
CA LEU A 47 0.02 6.66 0.96
C LEU A 47 0.99 7.59 1.69
N THR A 48 0.88 7.55 3.02
CA THR A 48 1.74 8.26 3.97
C THR A 48 2.41 7.28 4.95
N TYR A 49 3.34 7.79 5.77
CA TYR A 49 3.97 6.98 6.81
C TYR A 49 2.98 6.57 7.92
N GLU A 50 1.85 7.27 8.08
CA GLU A 50 0.80 6.92 9.05
C GLU A 50 0.00 5.68 8.60
N ASP A 51 -0.02 5.41 7.29
CA ASP A 51 -0.66 4.22 6.73
C ASP A 51 0.24 2.99 6.78
N TYR A 52 1.51 3.14 7.15
CA TYR A 52 2.45 2.02 7.25
C TYR A 52 1.98 1.03 8.31
N ASP A 53 1.97 -0.25 7.96
CA ASP A 53 1.69 -1.34 8.89
C ASP A 53 2.96 -2.10 9.24
N ARG A 54 3.64 -2.69 8.24
CA ARG A 54 4.81 -3.57 8.40
C ARG A 54 5.78 -3.44 7.23
N GLY A 55 7.08 -3.59 7.48
CA GLY A 55 8.11 -3.53 6.43
C GLY A 55 9.42 -2.84 6.87
N PRO A 56 10.52 -2.99 6.13
CA PRO A 56 10.69 -3.96 5.05
C PRO A 56 10.62 -5.40 5.60
N LEU A 57 9.92 -6.29 4.89
CA LEU A 57 9.94 -7.73 5.16
C LEU A 57 10.57 -8.46 3.95
N PRO A 58 11.22 -9.61 4.16
CA PRO A 58 11.70 -10.44 3.05
C PRO A 58 10.55 -10.87 2.12
N ASP A 59 10.73 -10.74 0.80
CA ASP A 59 9.82 -11.34 -0.17
C ASP A 59 10.05 -12.86 -0.27
N HIS A 60 9.32 -13.64 0.51
CA HIS A 60 9.45 -15.11 0.52
C HIS A 60 9.08 -15.79 -0.80
N SER A 61 8.41 -15.10 -1.72
CA SER A 61 8.02 -15.64 -3.03
C SER A 61 8.91 -15.10 -4.16
N GLY A 62 9.96 -14.35 -3.85
CA GLY A 62 10.81 -13.70 -4.84
C GLY A 62 12.12 -13.18 -4.25
N VAL A 63 12.60 -12.07 -4.81
CA VAL A 63 13.79 -11.36 -4.35
C VAL A 63 13.40 -9.95 -3.94
N GLY A 64 14.01 -9.46 -2.87
CA GLY A 64 13.86 -8.10 -2.37
C GLY A 64 12.96 -8.02 -1.14
N GLU A 65 12.41 -6.82 -0.96
CA GLU A 65 11.66 -6.45 0.24
C GLU A 65 10.25 -6.03 -0.13
N ILE A 66 9.30 -6.38 0.74
CA ILE A 66 7.90 -5.99 0.66
C ILE A 66 7.55 -5.02 1.80
N TRP A 67 6.59 -4.15 1.52
CA TRP A 67 6.08 -3.15 2.44
C TRP A 67 4.56 -3.24 2.46
N GLU A 68 3.99 -3.20 3.65
CA GLU A 68 2.56 -3.37 3.91
C GLU A 68 2.01 -2.09 4.51
N PHE A 69 0.92 -1.61 3.92
CA PHE A 69 0.21 -0.40 4.30
C PHE A 69 -1.26 -0.70 4.48
N ILE A 70 -1.91 0.00 5.41
CA ILE A 70 -3.33 -0.12 5.68
C ILE A 70 -3.94 1.29 5.79
N PRO A 71 -4.09 2.04 4.68
CA PRO A 71 -4.82 3.29 4.69
C PRO A 71 -6.32 3.10 4.98
N GLU A 72 -6.94 4.15 5.48
CA GLU A 72 -8.39 4.30 5.52
C GLU A 72 -8.82 5.09 4.27
N ILE A 73 -9.63 4.48 3.41
CA ILE A 73 -10.11 5.07 2.16
C ILE A 73 -11.64 5.00 2.19
N ASP A 74 -12.29 6.18 2.17
CA ASP A 74 -13.75 6.30 2.27
C ASP A 74 -14.36 5.49 3.44
N GLY A 75 -13.68 5.50 4.60
CA GLY A 75 -14.10 4.78 5.81
C GLY A 75 -13.81 3.28 5.80
N VAL A 76 -13.11 2.76 4.79
CA VAL A 76 -12.73 1.36 4.67
C VAL A 76 -11.22 1.21 4.85
N MET A 77 -10.81 0.32 5.75
CA MET A 77 -9.39 -0.05 5.89
C MET A 77 -8.99 -0.94 4.71
N VAL A 78 -7.98 -0.53 3.94
CA VAL A 78 -7.54 -1.24 2.73
C VAL A 78 -6.13 -1.75 2.91
N TYR A 79 -5.92 -3.06 2.81
CA TYR A 79 -4.60 -3.67 2.85
C TYR A 79 -3.91 -3.55 1.49
N ILE A 80 -2.74 -2.91 1.48
CA ILE A 80 -1.91 -2.68 0.30
C ILE A 80 -0.52 -3.25 0.55
N LYS A 81 -0.06 -4.12 -0.34
CA LYS A 81 1.28 -4.74 -0.29
C LYS A 81 2.08 -4.37 -1.51
N LEU A 82 3.21 -3.70 -1.32
CA LEU A 82 4.05 -3.13 -2.37
C LEU A 82 5.47 -3.70 -2.33
N LYS A 83 6.12 -3.72 -3.49
CA LYS A 83 7.58 -3.80 -3.60
C LYS A 83 8.12 -2.98 -4.76
N LEU A 84 9.40 -2.68 -4.71
CA LEU A 84 10.14 -2.05 -5.81
C LEU A 84 10.97 -3.11 -6.55
N ASP A 85 10.75 -3.19 -7.85
CA ASP A 85 11.38 -4.14 -8.77
C ASP A 85 12.13 -3.36 -9.85
N SER A 86 13.35 -3.79 -10.19
CA SER A 86 14.21 -3.04 -11.12
C SER A 86 13.63 -2.96 -12.53
N GLU A 87 12.98 -4.02 -12.99
CA GLU A 87 12.42 -4.12 -14.33
C GLU A 87 11.02 -3.52 -14.39
N ARG A 88 10.19 -3.83 -13.40
CA ARG A 88 8.76 -3.50 -13.40
C ARG A 88 8.40 -2.19 -12.70
N GLY A 89 9.31 -1.62 -11.91
CA GLY A 89 9.03 -0.45 -11.07
C GLY A 89 8.22 -0.85 -9.83
N VAL A 90 7.06 -0.24 -9.63
CA VAL A 90 6.20 -0.53 -8.47
C VAL A 90 5.35 -1.78 -8.74
N VAL A 91 5.50 -2.81 -7.92
CA VAL A 91 4.67 -4.01 -7.99
C VAL A 91 3.70 -4.02 -6.81
N CYS A 92 2.41 -3.90 -7.10
CA CYS A 92 1.33 -4.07 -6.13
C CYS A 92 0.93 -5.54 -6.05
N LEU A 93 1.35 -6.20 -4.97
CA LEU A 93 1.15 -7.63 -4.72
C LEU A 93 -0.25 -7.93 -4.18
N SER A 94 -0.79 -7.03 -3.35
CA SER A 94 -2.11 -7.12 -2.75
C SER A 94 -2.74 -5.74 -2.67
N PHE A 95 -4.03 -5.66 -2.97
CA PHE A 95 -4.86 -4.47 -2.81
C PHE A 95 -6.30 -4.93 -2.56
N HIS A 96 -6.74 -4.95 -1.31
CA HIS A 96 -8.06 -5.47 -0.95
C HIS A 96 -8.50 -4.94 0.43
N GLU A 97 -9.76 -5.14 0.80
CA GLU A 97 -10.24 -4.77 2.13
C GLU A 97 -9.43 -5.50 3.22
N ALA A 98 -9.03 -4.77 4.26
CA ALA A 98 -8.26 -5.32 5.36
C ALA A 98 -9.18 -6.20 6.24
N CYS A 99 -8.81 -7.47 6.40
CA CYS A 99 -9.52 -8.42 7.26
C CYS A 99 -8.51 -9.01 8.24
N GLY A 100 -8.38 -8.40 9.41
CA GLY A 100 -7.49 -8.87 10.47
C GLY A 100 -6.84 -7.74 11.26
N PRO A 101 -6.02 -8.09 12.28
CA PRO A 101 -5.32 -7.11 13.08
C PRO A 101 -4.26 -6.37 12.26
N SER A 102 -4.16 -5.08 12.51
CA SER A 102 -3.11 -4.18 12.01
C SER A 102 -2.33 -3.60 13.19
N THR A 103 -1.04 -3.34 13.00
CA THR A 103 -0.20 -2.68 14.00
C THR A 103 -0.22 -1.17 13.86
N LEU A 104 -0.27 -0.64 12.63
CA LEU A 104 -0.33 0.79 12.32
C LEU A 104 0.50 1.69 13.29
N PRO A 105 1.80 1.42 13.45
CA PRO A 105 2.59 1.95 14.57
C PRO A 105 2.74 3.48 14.60
N TYR A 106 2.39 4.16 13.52
CA TYR A 106 2.49 5.62 13.40
C TYR A 106 1.13 6.31 13.26
N ARG A 107 0.03 5.56 13.14
CA ARG A 107 -1.30 6.16 13.08
C ARG A 107 -1.70 6.61 14.47
N GLN A 108 -1.97 7.91 14.62
CA GLN A 108 -2.55 8.41 15.86
C GLN A 108 -4.05 8.09 15.86
N GLU A 109 -4.56 7.55 16.97
CA GLU A 109 -6.00 7.44 17.15
C GLU A 109 -6.61 8.84 17.11
N ARG A 110 -7.53 9.06 16.17
CA ARG A 110 -8.40 10.23 16.20
C ARG A 110 -9.25 10.10 17.46
N LYS A 111 -8.92 10.84 18.52
CA LYS A 111 -9.88 11.05 19.60
C LYS A 111 -11.07 11.78 18.99
N GLU A 112 -12.22 11.10 18.90
CA GLU A 112 -13.47 11.80 18.70
C GLU A 112 -13.65 12.74 19.88
N ASP A 113 -13.52 14.05 19.63
CA ASP A 113 -13.98 15.08 20.54
C ASP A 113 -15.50 14.90 20.68
N THR A 114 -15.88 14.15 21.70
CA THR A 114 -17.26 14.10 22.16
C THR A 114 -17.57 15.48 22.70
N ARG A 115 -18.26 16.28 21.89
CA ARG A 115 -18.88 17.54 22.32
C ARG A 115 -20.17 17.28 23.07
#